data_AF-A0A3A8PJP1-F1
#
_entry.id   AF-A0A3A8PJP1-F1
#
_cell.length_a   1.000
_cell.length_b   1.000
_cell.length_c   1.000
_cell.angle_alpha   90.00
_cell.angle_beta   90.00
_cell.angle_gamma   90.00
#
_symmetry.space_group_name_H-M   'P 1'
#
loop_
_entity.id
_entity.type
_entity.pdbx_description
1 polymer ?
#
loop_
_entity_poly.entity_id
_entity_poly.type
_entity_poly.pdbx_seq_one_letter_code
_entity_poly.pdbx_strand_id
1 'polypeptide(L)'
;MGLVRRHLWLGIACLGVACASTGARRYYASSELPRRDGLEGLTVAPGPWPEIPAVLTHASVVPDDLIIPTLHALLALPGAVDACDASTGRPRPEASEYCVAIYRTRSDWRVSWPVRNTVRSAGSCHPPFGGVNDADYGNDLPVLGYAHNHPCASDVSNQDLRTWPMAKSEGAWVVVAYGTTPGGRLARDERGQVIPAWGWLATGHRDAPRFYKWNQEGQVFRWDDGRKQWNFQARCTPRPSSMFRPEGVLPDCSAALHP
;
A
#
# COMPACT_ATOMS: atom_id res chain seq x y z
N MET A 1 -38.69 58.19 -38.86
CA MET A 1 -37.97 58.75 -37.70
C MET A 1 -37.86 57.63 -36.68
N GLY A 2 -36.74 56.89 -36.66
CA GLY A 2 -35.74 56.92 -35.57
C GLY A 2 -36.24 56.14 -34.33
N LEU A 3 -35.49 55.33 -33.59
CA LEU A 3 -34.08 54.94 -33.53
C LEU A 3 -34.06 53.85 -32.40
N VAL A 4 -33.25 52.78 -32.51
CA VAL A 4 -32.49 52.15 -31.38
C VAL A 4 -33.31 51.52 -30.22
N ARG A 5 -33.18 50.24 -29.85
CA ARG A 5 -32.01 49.68 -29.12
C ARG A 5 -32.13 48.15 -28.95
N ARG A 6 -31.03 47.44 -29.26
CA ARG A 6 -30.67 46.08 -28.80
C ARG A 6 -30.40 46.07 -27.29
N HIS A 7 -30.47 44.87 -26.68
CA HIS A 7 -29.66 44.27 -25.59
C HIS A 7 -30.58 43.29 -24.80
N LEU A 8 -30.52 41.96 -24.92
CA LEU A 8 -29.46 40.95 -24.72
C LEU A 8 -29.09 40.78 -23.23
N TRP A 9 -28.90 39.50 -22.83
CA TRP A 9 -28.31 38.96 -21.58
C TRP A 9 -29.31 38.57 -20.46
N LEU A 10 -29.67 37.29 -20.39
CA LEU A 10 -28.98 36.19 -19.67
C LEU A 10 -29.28 36.22 -18.16
N GLY A 11 -30.37 35.53 -17.80
CA GLY A 11 -30.69 35.17 -16.43
C GLY A 11 -29.66 34.16 -15.91
N ILE A 12 -28.97 34.58 -14.85
CA ILE A 12 -27.91 33.85 -14.15
C ILE A 12 -28.54 32.65 -13.44
N ALA A 13 -28.26 31.45 -13.93
CA ALA A 13 -28.45 30.22 -13.17
C ALA A 13 -27.29 30.08 -12.18
N CYS A 14 -27.47 30.55 -10.95
CA CYS A 14 -26.58 30.19 -9.84
C CYS A 14 -26.83 28.73 -9.47
N LEU A 15 -26.14 27.81 -10.15
CA LEU A 15 -25.89 26.48 -9.58
C LEU A 15 -25.03 26.66 -8.34
N GLY A 16 -25.64 26.51 -7.18
CA GLY A 16 -24.94 26.35 -5.92
C GLY A 16 -24.13 25.06 -5.95
N VAL A 17 -22.84 25.17 -6.24
CA VAL A 17 -21.87 24.12 -5.92
C VAL A 17 -21.75 24.11 -4.41
N ALA A 18 -22.48 23.21 -3.77
CA ALA A 18 -22.27 22.86 -2.38
C ALA A 18 -20.91 22.14 -2.29
N CYS A 19 -19.84 22.90 -2.08
CA CYS A 19 -18.57 22.37 -1.63
C CYS A 19 -18.76 21.84 -0.21
N ALA A 20 -19.15 20.58 -0.09
CA ALA A 20 -19.04 19.84 1.15
C ALA A 20 -17.55 19.60 1.43
N SER A 21 -16.90 20.56 2.07
CA SER A 21 -15.61 20.38 2.73
C SER A 21 -15.81 19.55 4.00
N THR A 22 -16.24 18.30 3.85
CA THR A 22 -15.86 17.25 4.79
C THR A 22 -14.34 17.16 4.70
N GLY A 23 -13.61 17.37 5.81
CA GLY A 23 -12.15 17.27 5.82
C GLY A 23 -11.72 16.05 5.01
N ALA A 24 -10.93 16.28 3.95
CA ALA A 24 -10.65 15.26 2.96
C ALA A 24 -10.13 14.01 3.69
N ARG A 25 -10.90 12.91 3.62
CA ARG A 25 -10.52 11.63 4.22
C ARG A 25 -9.14 11.27 3.65
N ARG A 26 -8.20 10.87 4.52
CA ARG A 26 -6.82 10.50 4.13
C ARG A 26 -6.55 9.00 4.22
N TYR A 27 -7.35 8.28 5.01
CA TYR A 27 -7.21 6.84 5.25
C TYR A 27 -8.54 6.27 5.78
N TYR A 28 -8.59 4.95 5.91
CA TYR A 28 -9.64 4.20 6.62
C TYR A 28 -9.04 3.45 7.80
N ALA A 29 -9.68 3.41 8.94
CA ALA A 29 -9.32 2.44 9.97
C ALA A 29 -9.75 1.04 9.53
N SER A 30 -8.98 0.00 9.85
CA SER A 30 -9.35 -1.39 9.47
C SER A 30 -10.75 -1.79 9.97
N SER A 31 -11.19 -1.27 11.12
CA SER A 31 -12.52 -1.50 11.67
C SER A 31 -13.67 -0.87 10.90
N GLU A 32 -13.40 0.14 10.05
CA GLU A 32 -14.42 0.78 9.20
C GLU A 32 -14.70 -0.03 7.92
N LEU A 33 -13.84 -0.98 7.61
CA LEU A 33 -13.83 -1.62 6.30
C LEU A 33 -14.52 -2.98 6.32
N PRO A 34 -15.22 -3.34 5.22
CA PRO A 34 -15.82 -4.66 5.09
C PRO A 34 -14.74 -5.74 5.06
N ARG A 35 -15.10 -6.91 5.56
CA ARG A 35 -14.24 -8.10 5.56
C ARG A 35 -14.79 -9.15 4.62
N ARG A 36 -13.93 -9.73 3.79
CA ARG A 36 -14.31 -10.81 2.88
C ARG A 36 -14.55 -12.09 3.65
N ASP A 37 -15.66 -12.76 3.36
CA ASP A 37 -16.11 -13.97 4.05
C ASP A 37 -16.23 -13.82 5.59
N GLY A 38 -16.32 -12.57 6.10
CA GLY A 38 -16.33 -12.27 7.53
C GLY A 38 -15.02 -12.53 8.28
N LEU A 39 -13.95 -12.92 7.59
CA LEU A 39 -12.69 -13.33 8.20
C LEU A 39 -11.84 -12.13 8.66
N GLU A 40 -11.27 -12.26 9.86
CA GLU A 40 -10.27 -11.31 10.36
C GLU A 40 -9.02 -11.35 9.48
N GLY A 41 -8.48 -10.18 9.13
CA GLY A 41 -7.35 -10.06 8.20
C GLY A 41 -7.73 -9.95 6.72
N LEU A 42 -8.96 -10.29 6.32
CA LEU A 42 -9.42 -10.15 4.92
C LEU A 42 -10.17 -8.83 4.67
N THR A 43 -9.56 -7.73 5.09
CA THR A 43 -10.10 -6.38 4.85
C THR A 43 -10.16 -6.09 3.35
N VAL A 44 -11.26 -5.48 2.89
CA VAL A 44 -11.41 -4.98 1.51
C VAL A 44 -11.24 -3.46 1.53
N ALA A 45 -10.15 -2.95 0.94
CA ALA A 45 -9.89 -1.52 0.87
C ALA A 45 -10.62 -0.87 -0.32
N PRO A 46 -11.10 0.38 -0.21
CA PRO A 46 -11.56 1.13 -1.37
C PRO A 46 -10.38 1.48 -2.29
N GLY A 47 -10.65 1.72 -3.57
CA GLY A 47 -9.67 2.25 -4.52
C GLY A 47 -10.33 3.04 -5.66
N PRO A 48 -9.58 3.80 -6.45
CA PRO A 48 -8.17 4.16 -6.23
C PRO A 48 -8.01 5.23 -5.13
N TRP A 49 -6.82 5.33 -4.54
CA TRP A 49 -6.45 6.43 -3.66
C TRP A 49 -6.18 7.69 -4.50
N PRO A 50 -7.01 8.75 -4.40
CA PRO A 50 -6.92 9.92 -5.27
C PRO A 50 -5.62 10.72 -5.14
N GLU A 51 -4.86 10.59 -4.04
CA GLU A 51 -3.57 11.28 -3.89
C GLU A 51 -2.47 10.67 -4.79
N ILE A 52 -2.65 9.44 -5.26
CA ILE A 52 -1.68 8.72 -6.09
C ILE A 52 -2.23 8.58 -7.51
N PRO A 53 -1.60 9.22 -8.52
CA PRO A 53 -1.99 9.06 -9.91
C PRO A 53 -1.88 7.60 -10.37
N ALA A 54 -2.86 7.15 -11.14
CA ALA A 54 -2.76 5.89 -11.84
C ALA A 54 -1.65 5.95 -12.90
N VAL A 55 -0.93 4.84 -13.10
CA VAL A 55 0.12 4.75 -14.12
C VAL A 55 -0.38 3.92 -15.29
N LEU A 56 -0.63 4.58 -16.42
CA LEU A 56 -1.08 3.96 -17.67
C LEU A 56 0.08 3.23 -18.35
N THR A 57 0.11 1.90 -18.27
CA THR A 57 1.12 1.09 -18.94
C THR A 57 0.66 -0.36 -19.09
N HIS A 58 1.13 -1.02 -20.15
CA HIS A 58 0.91 -2.45 -20.37
C HIS A 58 1.96 -3.33 -19.67
N ALA A 59 3.03 -2.73 -19.15
CA ALA A 59 4.10 -3.45 -18.47
C ALA A 59 3.57 -4.34 -17.34
N SER A 60 4.11 -5.55 -17.25
CA SER A 60 3.79 -6.52 -16.19
C SER A 60 4.57 -6.28 -14.89
N VAL A 61 5.57 -5.38 -14.93
CA VAL A 61 6.33 -4.95 -13.75
C VAL A 61 5.63 -3.75 -13.13
N VAL A 62 5.55 -3.75 -11.79
CA VAL A 62 4.96 -2.65 -11.02
C VAL A 62 5.81 -1.39 -11.24
N PRO A 63 5.24 -0.27 -11.73
CA PRO A 63 6.01 0.93 -12.06
C PRO A 63 6.55 1.65 -10.82
N ASP A 64 7.81 2.07 -10.86
CA ASP A 64 8.40 2.88 -9.79
C ASP A 64 7.70 4.26 -9.69
N ASP A 65 7.18 4.79 -10.80
CA ASP A 65 6.37 6.02 -10.83
C ASP A 65 5.04 5.91 -10.09
N LEU A 66 4.57 4.68 -9.79
CA LEU A 66 3.45 4.44 -8.89
C LEU A 66 3.94 4.30 -7.44
N ILE A 67 5.01 3.52 -7.25
CA ILE A 67 5.49 3.11 -5.94
C ILE A 67 6.12 4.26 -5.17
N ILE A 68 7.04 5.01 -5.77
CA ILE A 68 7.77 6.05 -5.05
C ILE A 68 6.84 7.15 -4.52
N PRO A 69 5.88 7.69 -5.30
CA PRO A 69 4.87 8.61 -4.77
C PRO A 69 4.02 7.98 -3.64
N THR A 70 3.66 6.71 -3.78
CA THR A 70 2.90 5.98 -2.75
C THR A 70 3.65 5.92 -1.43
N LEU A 71 4.94 5.55 -1.46
CA LEU A 71 5.78 5.45 -0.26
C LEU A 71 5.97 6.81 0.43
N HIS A 72 6.15 7.88 -0.35
CA HIS A 72 6.18 9.23 0.20
C HIS A 72 4.83 9.64 0.83
N ALA A 73 3.71 9.35 0.16
CA ALA A 73 2.39 9.69 0.66
C ALA A 73 2.06 8.95 1.96
N LEU A 74 2.49 7.68 2.10
CA LEU A 74 2.37 6.93 3.35
C LEU A 74 3.08 7.63 4.51
N LEU A 75 4.32 8.08 4.32
CA LEU A 75 5.07 8.82 5.37
C LEU A 75 4.45 10.20 5.70
N ALA A 76 3.67 10.76 4.78
CA ALA A 76 2.95 12.01 4.99
C ALA A 76 1.64 11.85 5.79
N LEU A 77 1.22 10.61 6.10
CA LEU A 77 0.05 10.34 6.92
C LEU A 77 0.33 10.61 8.42
N PRO A 78 -0.70 10.97 9.22
CA PRO A 78 -0.53 11.26 10.64
C PRO A 78 0.06 10.07 11.42
N GLY A 79 1.13 10.31 12.18
CA GLY A 79 1.77 9.28 13.00
C GLY A 79 2.53 8.19 12.22
N ALA A 80 2.74 8.38 10.91
CA ALA A 80 3.41 7.41 10.04
C ALA A 80 4.95 7.44 10.11
N VAL A 81 5.52 8.47 10.72
CA VAL A 81 6.97 8.68 10.83
C VAL A 81 7.26 9.50 12.10
N ASP A 82 8.47 9.36 12.64
CA ASP A 82 8.93 10.09 13.83
C ASP A 82 8.00 9.94 15.05
N ALA A 83 7.33 8.78 15.14
CA ALA A 83 6.31 8.50 16.14
C ALA A 83 6.79 7.56 17.27
N CYS A 84 8.10 7.43 17.43
CA CYS A 84 8.70 6.69 18.53
C CYS A 84 9.11 7.62 19.68
N ASP A 85 9.00 7.13 20.91
CA ASP A 85 9.51 7.83 22.08
C ASP A 85 11.04 7.85 22.03
N ALA A 86 11.64 9.04 22.14
CA ALA A 86 13.08 9.20 21.98
C ALA A 86 13.89 8.55 23.12
N SER A 87 13.28 8.36 24.30
CA SER A 87 13.93 7.76 25.47
C SER A 87 13.84 6.23 25.48
N THR A 88 12.73 5.66 25.01
CA THR A 88 12.50 4.21 25.06
C THR A 88 12.60 3.52 23.70
N GLY A 89 12.61 4.27 22.60
CA GLY A 89 12.52 3.72 21.23
C GLY A 89 11.21 2.99 20.95
N ARG A 90 10.16 3.21 21.76
CA ARG A 90 8.88 2.52 21.65
C ARG A 90 7.86 3.39 20.91
N PRO A 91 6.95 2.80 20.13
CA PRO A 91 5.87 3.56 19.48
C PRO A 91 5.05 4.38 20.49
N ARG A 92 4.89 5.69 20.21
CA ARG A 92 4.02 6.60 20.96
C ARG A 92 2.54 6.30 20.65
N PRO A 93 1.56 6.79 21.45
CA PRO A 93 0.14 6.47 21.25
C PRO A 93 -0.39 6.75 19.83
N GLU A 94 0.15 7.77 19.17
CA GLU A 94 -0.24 8.20 17.83
C GLU A 94 0.45 7.40 16.70
N ALA A 95 1.48 6.61 17.02
CA ALA A 95 2.22 5.81 16.05
C ALA A 95 1.28 4.89 15.27
N SER A 96 1.37 4.98 13.95
CA SER A 96 0.43 4.34 13.04
C SER A 96 1.16 3.68 11.88
N GLU A 97 0.79 2.45 11.61
CA GLU A 97 1.15 1.77 10.37
C GLU A 97 -0.05 1.85 9.42
N TYR A 98 0.25 2.11 8.16
CA TYR A 98 -0.69 2.21 7.07
C TYR A 98 -0.30 1.21 6.00
N CYS A 99 -1.27 0.49 5.45
CA CYS A 99 -1.05 -0.42 4.33
C CYS A 99 -1.90 -0.02 3.15
N VAL A 100 -1.36 -0.26 1.97
CA VAL A 100 -2.09 -0.17 0.71
C VAL A 100 -1.86 -1.44 -0.10
N ALA A 101 -2.86 -1.84 -0.89
CA ALA A 101 -2.67 -2.81 -1.94
C ALA A 101 -2.25 -2.12 -3.24
N ILE A 102 -1.29 -2.72 -3.93
CA ILE A 102 -0.93 -2.38 -5.29
C ILE A 102 -1.69 -3.32 -6.21
N TYR A 103 -2.51 -2.76 -7.09
CA TYR A 103 -3.37 -3.54 -7.97
C TYR A 103 -3.35 -2.99 -9.38
N ARG A 104 -3.81 -3.82 -10.32
CA ARG A 104 -3.79 -3.50 -11.74
C ARG A 104 -5.17 -3.68 -12.34
N THR A 105 -5.55 -2.75 -13.21
CA THR A 105 -6.70 -2.88 -14.12
C THR A 105 -6.21 -3.40 -15.47
N ARG A 106 -7.08 -3.43 -16.48
CA ARG A 106 -6.63 -3.83 -17.84
C ARG A 106 -5.62 -2.85 -18.46
N SER A 107 -5.65 -1.58 -18.06
CA SER A 107 -4.92 -0.50 -18.72
C SER A 107 -3.95 0.26 -17.82
N ASP A 108 -4.07 0.14 -16.50
CA ASP A 108 -3.27 0.93 -15.57
C ASP A 108 -2.96 0.21 -14.25
N TRP A 109 -1.99 0.78 -13.55
CA TRP A 109 -1.66 0.43 -12.18
C TRP A 109 -2.21 1.47 -11.21
N ARG A 110 -2.71 0.99 -10.08
CA ARG A 110 -3.39 1.81 -9.06
C ARG A 110 -3.03 1.33 -7.66
N VAL A 111 -3.37 2.17 -6.69
CA VAL A 111 -3.13 1.90 -5.26
C VAL A 111 -4.43 2.09 -4.49
N SER A 112 -4.69 1.18 -3.56
CA SER A 112 -5.88 1.28 -2.71
C SER A 112 -5.75 2.45 -1.75
N TRP A 113 -6.86 2.87 -1.15
CA TRP A 113 -6.83 3.75 0.00
C TRP A 113 -5.98 3.15 1.15
N PRO A 114 -5.26 3.98 1.93
CA PRO A 114 -4.51 3.51 3.08
C PRO A 114 -5.43 2.97 4.17
N VAL A 115 -5.11 1.77 4.65
CA VAL A 115 -5.73 1.14 5.80
C VAL A 115 -4.84 1.37 7.02
N ARG A 116 -5.32 2.14 7.99
CA ARG A 116 -4.64 2.46 9.23
C ARG A 116 -4.83 1.36 10.26
N ASN A 117 -3.73 0.93 10.85
CA ASN A 117 -3.67 0.20 12.10
C ASN A 117 -2.83 0.99 13.11
N THR A 118 -3.34 1.17 14.32
CA THR A 118 -2.58 1.79 15.41
C THR A 118 -1.66 0.75 16.01
N VAL A 119 -0.40 1.08 16.30
CA VAL A 119 0.58 0.07 16.79
C VAL A 119 0.16 -0.52 18.17
N ARG A 120 -0.73 0.17 18.90
CA ARG A 120 -1.33 -0.34 20.15
C ARG A 120 -2.33 -1.48 19.96
N SER A 121 -2.93 -1.64 18.79
CA SER A 121 -3.88 -2.71 18.49
C SER A 121 -3.14 -3.97 18.08
N ALA A 122 -2.31 -4.54 18.96
CA ALA A 122 -1.71 -5.89 18.94
C ALA A 122 -1.16 -6.45 17.59
N GLY A 123 -1.01 -5.66 16.55
CA GLY A 123 -0.78 -6.17 15.21
C GLY A 123 -0.02 -5.17 14.35
N SER A 124 0.89 -5.72 13.56
CA SER A 124 1.42 -5.07 12.37
C SER A 124 0.27 -4.69 11.45
N CYS A 125 0.53 -3.76 10.54
CA CYS A 125 -0.44 -3.46 9.53
C CYS A 125 -0.75 -4.69 8.67
N HIS A 126 -2.04 -4.97 8.49
CA HIS A 126 -2.53 -6.02 7.61
C HIS A 126 -2.91 -5.38 6.28
N PRO A 127 -2.19 -5.70 5.17
CA PRO A 127 -2.62 -5.30 3.85
C PRO A 127 -4.07 -5.75 3.58
N PRO A 128 -4.81 -5.06 2.70
CA PRO A 128 -6.19 -5.42 2.39
C PRO A 128 -6.26 -6.71 1.55
N PHE A 129 -6.01 -7.85 2.19
CA PHE A 129 -5.95 -9.17 1.56
C PHE A 129 -7.31 -9.66 1.07
N GLY A 130 -8.41 -9.07 1.55
CA GLY A 130 -9.74 -9.31 0.99
C GLY A 130 -9.92 -8.74 -0.43
N GLY A 131 -8.99 -7.88 -0.86
CA GLY A 131 -8.96 -7.25 -2.17
C GLY A 131 -9.16 -5.74 -2.11
N VAL A 132 -9.35 -5.16 -3.29
CA VAL A 132 -9.66 -3.75 -3.48
C VAL A 132 -11.03 -3.63 -4.12
N ASN A 133 -11.91 -2.81 -3.56
CA ASN A 133 -13.15 -2.38 -4.19
C ASN A 133 -12.88 -1.08 -4.94
N ASP A 134 -12.50 -1.19 -6.20
CA ASP A 134 -12.23 -0.05 -7.07
C ASP A 134 -13.56 0.58 -7.53
N ALA A 135 -13.62 1.91 -7.50
CA ALA A 135 -14.82 2.68 -7.84
C ALA A 135 -15.28 2.47 -9.30
N ASP A 136 -14.34 2.18 -10.21
CA ASP A 136 -14.61 2.04 -11.64
C ASP A 136 -14.69 0.57 -12.07
N TYR A 137 -13.94 -0.33 -11.42
CA TYR A 137 -13.76 -1.72 -11.87
C TYR A 137 -14.24 -2.81 -10.89
N GLY A 138 -14.74 -2.44 -9.71
CA GLY A 138 -15.28 -3.38 -8.74
C GLY A 138 -14.23 -4.12 -7.91
N ASN A 139 -14.57 -5.32 -7.41
CA ASN A 139 -13.91 -5.94 -6.26
C ASN A 139 -13.11 -7.23 -6.52
N ASP A 140 -12.89 -7.60 -7.79
CA ASP A 140 -12.15 -8.80 -8.20
C ASP A 140 -10.93 -8.47 -9.07
N LEU A 141 -10.17 -7.47 -8.61
CA LEU A 141 -8.94 -7.03 -9.26
C LEU A 141 -7.72 -7.79 -8.73
N PRO A 142 -6.72 -8.07 -9.59
CA PRO A 142 -5.48 -8.70 -9.14
C PRO A 142 -4.71 -7.73 -8.24
N VAL A 143 -4.39 -8.19 -7.03
CA VAL A 143 -3.45 -7.53 -6.12
C VAL A 143 -2.06 -8.12 -6.39
N LEU A 144 -1.09 -7.27 -6.71
CA LEU A 144 0.27 -7.64 -7.10
C LEU A 144 1.32 -7.25 -6.06
N GLY A 145 0.86 -6.86 -4.89
CA GLY A 145 1.72 -6.53 -3.77
C GLY A 145 1.07 -5.55 -2.81
N TYR A 146 1.86 -5.13 -1.83
CA TYR A 146 1.43 -4.19 -0.82
C TYR A 146 2.59 -3.31 -0.39
N ALA A 147 2.26 -2.08 -0.04
CA ALA A 147 3.19 -1.16 0.57
C ALA A 147 2.72 -0.79 1.97
N HIS A 148 3.65 -0.64 2.90
CA HIS A 148 3.36 -0.13 4.24
C HIS A 148 4.47 0.77 4.77
N ASN A 149 4.23 1.42 5.91
CA ASN A 149 5.25 2.20 6.60
C ASN A 149 5.64 1.60 7.96
N HIS A 150 6.80 2.02 8.46
CA HIS A 150 7.21 1.85 9.85
C HIS A 150 7.28 3.22 10.57
N PRO A 151 6.46 3.45 11.62
CA PRO A 151 6.39 4.75 12.30
C PRO A 151 7.61 5.09 13.16
N CYS A 152 8.46 4.09 13.41
CA CYS A 152 9.62 4.16 14.30
C CYS A 152 10.95 4.03 13.58
N ALA A 153 10.98 4.28 12.26
CA ALA A 153 12.18 4.22 11.44
C ALA A 153 12.89 2.84 11.45
N SER A 154 12.22 1.77 11.87
CA SER A 154 12.75 0.41 11.84
C SER A 154 12.90 -0.09 10.41
N ASP A 155 13.92 -0.90 10.16
CA ASP A 155 14.13 -1.53 8.86
C ASP A 155 13.19 -2.72 8.66
N VAL A 156 13.39 -3.43 7.54
CA VAL A 156 12.59 -4.59 7.14
C VAL A 156 12.60 -5.67 8.22
N SER A 157 11.41 -6.08 8.64
CA SER A 157 11.18 -7.08 9.69
C SER A 157 10.94 -8.49 9.13
N ASN A 158 10.98 -9.50 10.00
CA ASN A 158 10.58 -10.86 9.63
C ASN A 158 9.09 -10.96 9.25
N GLN A 159 8.25 -10.10 9.82
CA GLN A 159 6.83 -10.04 9.52
C GLN A 159 6.61 -9.50 8.10
N ASP A 160 7.37 -8.48 7.71
CA ASP A 160 7.30 -7.87 6.37
C ASP A 160 7.61 -8.93 5.30
N LEU A 161 8.70 -9.68 5.48
CA LEU A 161 9.15 -10.68 4.50
C LEU A 161 8.21 -11.91 4.39
N ARG A 162 7.28 -12.09 5.33
CA ARG A 162 6.28 -13.18 5.32
C ARG A 162 4.92 -12.75 4.78
N THR A 163 4.70 -11.46 4.65
CA THR A 163 3.43 -10.89 4.23
C THR A 163 3.32 -11.01 2.71
N TRP A 164 2.22 -11.56 2.18
CA TRP A 164 2.01 -11.77 0.75
C TRP A 164 0.51 -11.76 0.45
N PRO A 165 0.09 -11.46 -0.80
CA PRO A 165 -1.32 -11.56 -1.20
C PRO A 165 -1.96 -12.89 -0.80
N MET A 166 -3.27 -12.87 -0.53
CA MET A 166 -4.06 -14.08 -0.26
C MET A 166 -5.10 -14.30 -1.35
N ALA A 167 -5.44 -15.56 -1.60
CA ALA A 167 -6.50 -15.92 -2.52
C ALA A 167 -7.27 -17.15 -2.07
N LYS A 168 -8.51 -17.27 -2.53
CA LYS A 168 -9.34 -18.45 -2.28
C LYS A 168 -8.93 -19.60 -3.22
N SER A 169 -8.62 -20.75 -2.64
CA SER A 169 -8.30 -22.01 -3.33
C SER A 169 -9.01 -23.16 -2.62
N GLU A 170 -9.79 -23.96 -3.35
CA GLU A 170 -10.51 -25.13 -2.80
C GLU A 170 -11.34 -24.83 -1.53
N GLY A 171 -11.90 -23.61 -1.45
CA GLY A 171 -12.69 -23.17 -0.30
C GLY A 171 -11.88 -22.60 0.87
N ALA A 172 -10.55 -22.68 0.85
CA ALA A 172 -9.65 -22.12 1.85
C ALA A 172 -8.92 -20.87 1.34
N TRP A 173 -8.51 -19.99 2.26
CA TRP A 173 -7.66 -18.84 1.93
C TRP A 173 -6.19 -19.21 2.10
N VAL A 174 -5.41 -19.02 1.05
CA VAL A 174 -3.98 -19.37 1.02
C VAL A 174 -3.14 -18.16 0.65
N VAL A 175 -1.91 -18.13 1.16
CA VAL A 175 -0.92 -17.12 0.82
C VAL A 175 -0.34 -17.43 -0.56
N VAL A 176 -0.22 -16.41 -1.43
CA VAL A 176 0.23 -16.53 -2.81
C VAL A 176 1.30 -15.47 -3.08
N ALA A 177 2.50 -15.91 -3.45
CA ALA A 177 3.62 -15.03 -3.78
C ALA A 177 3.54 -14.41 -5.20
N TYR A 178 2.35 -14.40 -5.80
CA TYR A 178 2.08 -13.93 -7.15
C TYR A 178 0.87 -13.00 -7.13
N GLY A 179 0.79 -12.15 -8.15
CA GLY A 179 -0.40 -11.34 -8.37
C GLY A 179 -1.64 -12.20 -8.47
N THR A 180 -2.66 -11.91 -7.67
CA THR A 180 -3.86 -12.74 -7.59
C THR A 180 -5.10 -11.92 -7.27
N THR A 181 -6.22 -12.32 -7.85
CA THR A 181 -7.53 -11.81 -7.44
C THR A 181 -7.97 -12.51 -6.15
N PRO A 182 -8.82 -11.89 -5.32
CA PRO A 182 -9.44 -12.55 -4.18
C PRO A 182 -10.14 -13.88 -4.56
N GLY A 183 -10.72 -13.96 -5.76
CA GLY A 183 -11.37 -15.16 -6.29
C GLY A 183 -10.44 -16.30 -6.73
N GLY A 184 -9.12 -16.18 -6.58
CA GLY A 184 -8.17 -17.26 -6.91
C GLY A 184 -7.52 -17.19 -8.31
N ARG A 185 -7.89 -16.20 -9.14
CA ARG A 185 -7.30 -16.04 -10.48
C ARG A 185 -5.93 -15.36 -10.39
N LEU A 186 -4.90 -16.07 -10.86
CA LEU A 186 -3.55 -15.51 -11.00
C LEU A 186 -3.48 -14.46 -12.10
N ALA A 187 -2.79 -13.36 -11.81
CA ALA A 187 -2.44 -12.32 -12.77
C ALA A 187 -1.36 -12.84 -13.72
N ARG A 188 -1.55 -12.58 -15.02
CA ARG A 188 -0.62 -13.00 -16.07
C ARG A 188 -0.24 -11.85 -16.97
N ASP A 189 0.99 -11.89 -17.47
CA ASP A 189 1.46 -10.96 -18.50
C ASP A 189 0.96 -11.35 -19.90
N GLU A 190 1.34 -10.57 -20.92
CA GLU A 190 0.94 -10.80 -22.32
C GLU A 190 1.47 -12.13 -22.88
N ARG A 191 2.50 -12.71 -22.26
CA ARG A 191 3.07 -14.02 -22.62
C ARG A 191 2.43 -15.16 -21.84
N GLY A 192 1.43 -14.88 -21.01
CA GLY A 192 0.75 -15.85 -20.15
C GLY A 192 1.53 -16.24 -18.89
N GLN A 193 2.67 -15.60 -18.61
CA GLN A 193 3.48 -15.88 -17.42
C GLN A 193 2.85 -15.24 -16.19
N VAL A 194 2.94 -15.93 -15.05
CA VAL A 194 2.43 -15.39 -13.77
C VAL A 194 3.26 -14.19 -13.34
N ILE A 195 2.58 -13.13 -12.90
CA ILE A 195 3.27 -11.91 -12.45
C ILE A 195 3.63 -12.09 -10.96
N PRO A 196 4.91 -11.94 -10.56
CA PRO A 196 5.31 -12.06 -9.16
C PRO A 196 4.75 -10.93 -8.32
N ALA A 197 4.43 -11.23 -7.06
CA ALA A 197 4.07 -10.21 -6.10
C ALA A 197 5.32 -9.56 -5.49
N TRP A 198 5.17 -8.33 -5.01
CA TRP A 198 6.24 -7.60 -4.34
C TRP A 198 5.72 -6.96 -3.04
N GLY A 199 6.62 -6.79 -2.07
CA GLY A 199 6.38 -5.99 -0.88
C GLY A 199 7.22 -4.72 -0.92
N TRP A 200 6.68 -3.64 -0.36
CA TRP A 200 7.40 -2.37 -0.20
C TRP A 200 7.24 -1.82 1.21
N LEU A 201 8.30 -1.18 1.69
CA LEU A 201 8.36 -0.53 3.00
C LEU A 201 8.82 0.93 2.84
N ALA A 202 8.10 1.83 3.49
CA ALA A 202 8.52 3.20 3.76
C ALA A 202 8.93 3.38 5.22
N THR A 203 10.15 3.81 5.47
CA THR A 203 10.68 4.00 6.82
C THR A 203 11.66 5.18 6.87
N GLY A 204 12.41 5.33 7.96
CA GLY A 204 13.31 6.45 8.19
C GLY A 204 12.64 7.64 8.86
N HIS A 205 13.22 8.82 8.67
CA HIS A 205 12.72 10.08 9.21
C HIS A 205 12.07 10.91 8.10
N ARG A 206 11.26 11.91 8.45
CA ARG A 206 10.58 12.76 7.46
C ARG A 206 11.54 13.44 6.48
N ASP A 207 12.71 13.84 6.96
CA ASP A 207 13.77 14.51 6.20
C ASP A 207 14.77 13.52 5.56
N ALA A 208 14.77 12.26 5.99
CA ALA A 208 15.64 11.21 5.49
C ALA A 208 14.85 9.88 5.30
N PRO A 209 13.90 9.83 4.34
CA PRO A 209 13.12 8.63 4.10
C PRO A 209 14.01 7.51 3.53
N ARG A 210 13.68 6.27 3.90
CA ARG A 210 14.27 5.05 3.36
C ARG A 210 13.17 4.18 2.79
N PHE A 211 13.38 3.69 1.57
CA PHE A 211 12.45 2.80 0.90
C PHE A 211 13.10 1.48 0.60
N TYR A 212 12.36 0.41 0.88
CA TYR A 212 12.76 -0.96 0.59
C TYR A 212 11.72 -1.66 -0.27
N LYS A 213 12.16 -2.64 -1.04
CA LYS A 213 11.28 -3.62 -1.69
C LYS A 213 11.85 -5.01 -1.60
N TRP A 214 10.99 -6.02 -1.65
CA TRP A 214 11.41 -7.42 -1.67
C TRP A 214 10.50 -8.29 -2.54
N ASN A 215 11.04 -9.43 -2.96
CA ASN A 215 10.35 -10.42 -3.78
C ASN A 215 10.30 -11.79 -3.10
N GLN A 216 9.61 -12.74 -3.75
CA GLN A 216 9.44 -14.10 -3.22
C GLN A 216 10.74 -14.91 -3.07
N GLU A 217 11.83 -14.47 -3.69
CA GLU A 217 13.14 -15.11 -3.53
C GLU A 217 13.89 -14.62 -2.28
N GLY A 218 13.26 -13.73 -1.51
CA GLY A 218 13.87 -13.09 -0.34
C GLY A 218 14.87 -12.00 -0.72
N GLN A 219 14.96 -11.59 -1.99
CA GLN A 219 15.86 -10.50 -2.37
C GLN A 219 15.29 -9.18 -1.85
N VAL A 220 16.12 -8.41 -1.14
CA VAL A 220 15.77 -7.10 -0.58
C VAL A 220 16.59 -6.04 -1.30
N PHE A 221 15.91 -4.97 -1.70
CA PHE A 221 16.49 -3.82 -2.38
C PHE A 221 16.18 -2.54 -1.61
N ARG A 222 17.06 -1.55 -1.72
CA ARG A 222 16.87 -0.21 -1.19
C ARG A 222 16.82 0.79 -2.33
N TRP A 223 15.92 1.75 -2.26
CA TRP A 223 15.85 2.85 -3.22
C TRP A 223 17.04 3.79 -3.04
N ASP A 224 17.69 4.12 -4.15
CA ASP A 224 18.70 5.17 -4.26
C ASP A 224 18.05 6.37 -4.95
N ASP A 225 17.75 7.40 -4.17
CA ASP A 225 17.05 8.56 -4.69
C ASP A 225 17.91 9.37 -5.68
N GLY A 226 19.23 9.39 -5.49
CA GLY A 226 20.15 10.10 -6.37
C GLY A 226 20.24 9.47 -7.75
N ARG A 227 20.16 8.14 -7.82
CA ARG A 227 20.23 7.37 -9.08
C ARG A 227 18.87 6.93 -9.61
N LYS A 228 17.79 7.16 -8.86
CA LYS A 228 16.42 6.71 -9.17
C LYS A 228 16.37 5.22 -9.53
N GLN A 229 17.02 4.39 -8.70
CA GLN A 229 17.11 2.95 -8.93
C GLN A 229 17.04 2.15 -7.63
N TRP A 230 16.68 0.87 -7.76
CA TRP A 230 16.69 -0.09 -6.65
C TRP A 230 18.04 -0.82 -6.58
N ASN A 231 18.79 -0.57 -5.52
CA ASN A 231 20.06 -1.23 -5.26
C ASN A 231 19.83 -2.50 -4.42
N PHE A 232 20.28 -3.65 -4.91
CA PHE A 232 20.26 -4.89 -4.13
C PHE A 232 21.04 -4.72 -2.82
N GLN A 233 20.46 -5.18 -1.71
CA GLN A 233 21.08 -5.11 -0.38
C GLN A 233 21.47 -6.50 0.11
N ALA A 234 20.51 -7.42 0.12
CA ALA A 234 20.70 -8.75 0.68
C ALA A 234 19.68 -9.75 0.14
N ARG A 235 19.93 -11.04 0.38
CA ARG A 235 18.90 -12.07 0.33
C ARG A 235 18.56 -12.47 1.76
N CYS A 236 17.31 -12.25 2.16
CA CYS A 236 16.80 -12.47 3.50
C CYS A 236 15.79 -13.62 3.53
N THR A 237 16.07 -14.63 4.35
CA THR A 237 15.15 -15.74 4.60
C THR A 237 14.39 -15.47 5.90
N PRO A 238 13.04 -15.46 5.89
CA PRO A 238 12.29 -15.20 7.11
C PRO A 238 12.47 -16.30 8.14
N ARG A 239 12.85 -15.96 9.38
CA ARG A 239 13.00 -16.97 10.45
C ARG A 239 11.67 -17.22 11.16
N PRO A 240 11.38 -18.48 11.54
CA PRO A 240 10.17 -18.79 12.29
C PRO A 240 10.22 -18.12 13.66
N SER A 241 9.08 -17.52 14.07
CA SER A 241 8.88 -17.13 15.46
C SER A 241 8.87 -18.37 16.36
N SER A 242 9.42 -18.26 17.56
CA SER A 242 9.37 -19.33 18.57
C SER A 242 8.65 -18.84 19.82
N MET A 243 8.11 -19.77 20.61
CA MET A 243 7.48 -19.43 21.91
C MET A 243 8.42 -18.67 22.86
N PHE A 244 9.73 -18.81 22.69
CA PHE A 244 10.74 -18.16 23.54
C PHE A 244 11.27 -16.84 22.99
N ARG A 245 10.92 -16.48 21.74
CA ARG A 245 11.24 -15.18 21.12
C ARG A 245 10.00 -14.65 20.37
N PRO A 246 8.95 -14.27 21.11
CA PRO A 246 7.72 -13.72 20.54
C PRO A 246 7.94 -12.34 19.90
N GLU A 247 9.00 -11.61 20.29
CA GLU A 247 9.38 -10.30 19.72
C GLU A 247 9.86 -10.38 18.25
N GLY A 248 9.94 -11.58 17.69
CA GLY A 248 10.42 -11.82 16.34
C GLY A 248 11.94 -12.04 16.34
N VAL A 249 12.36 -13.10 15.66
CA VAL A 249 13.77 -13.27 15.29
C VAL A 249 14.07 -12.23 14.20
N LEU A 250 15.31 -11.77 14.03
CA LEU A 250 15.66 -11.04 12.79
C LEU A 250 15.67 -12.02 11.60
N PRO A 251 15.37 -11.57 10.37
CA PRO A 251 15.57 -12.40 9.20
C PRO A 251 17.03 -12.81 9.03
N ASP A 252 17.25 -13.97 8.42
CA ASP A 252 18.59 -14.42 8.06
C ASP A 252 19.02 -13.81 6.73
N CYS A 253 19.88 -12.81 6.76
CA CYS A 253 20.28 -12.08 5.56
C CYS A 253 21.73 -12.41 5.17
N SER A 254 21.96 -12.80 3.91
CA SER A 254 23.27 -13.19 3.35
C SER A 254 24.31 -12.05 3.38
N ALA A 255 23.85 -10.82 3.52
CA ALA A 255 24.62 -9.64 3.86
C ALA A 255 23.82 -8.92 4.95
N ALA A 256 24.49 -8.34 5.94
CA ALA A 256 23.80 -7.53 6.92
C ALA A 256 23.06 -6.41 6.17
N LEU A 257 21.79 -6.17 6.50
CA LEU A 257 21.01 -5.07 5.92
C LEU A 257 21.61 -3.69 6.25
N HIS A 258 22.75 -3.63 6.98
CA HIS A 258 23.64 -2.48 7.19
C HIS A 258 25.10 -2.93 7.44
N PRO A 259 26.13 -2.16 7.03
CA PRO A 259 27.40 -2.08 7.75
C PRO A 259 27.28 -1.25 9.04
#